data_AF-A0A085VZW6-F1
#
_entry.id   AF-A0A085VZW6-F1
#
_cell.length_a   1.000
_cell.length_b   1.000
_cell.length_c   1.000
_cell.angle_alpha   90.00
_cell.angle_beta   90.00
_cell.angle_gamma   90.00
#
_symmetry.space_group_name_H-M   'P 1'
#
loop_
_entity.id
_entity.type
_entity.pdbx_description
1 polymer ?
#
loop_
_entity_poly.entity_id
_entity_poly.type
_entity_poly.pdbx_seq_one_letter_code
_entity_poly.pdbx_strand_id
1 'polypeptide(L)'
;MLVRRLLSKNYPPEGSHPKHVGLEEFLYYEAFKALRLPLLPYRRNFSSPEDPGADGRYRSDIVSALAEEKGFKRIPPAEHCALYERGDAGLLLYRHPTKPTFSFSLGCEDPAEMERLVREFEARTGLKGVVVK
;
A
#
# COMPACT_ATOMS: atom_id res chain seq x y z
N MET A 1 -36.57 26.72 10.66
CA MET A 1 -36.17 25.29 10.63
C MET A 1 -36.04 24.79 9.18
N LEU A 2 -35.22 25.45 8.34
CA LEU A 2 -35.05 25.10 6.91
C LEU A 2 -33.57 25.01 6.46
N VAL A 3 -32.63 25.55 7.26
CA VAL A 3 -31.21 25.64 6.88
C VAL A 3 -30.45 24.34 7.16
N ARG A 4 -30.92 23.51 8.11
CA ARG A 4 -30.29 22.21 8.42
C ARG A 4 -30.58 21.10 7.41
N ARG A 5 -31.59 21.25 6.54
CA ARG A 5 -31.99 20.21 5.56
C ARG A 5 -31.21 20.27 4.24
N LEU A 6 -30.48 21.35 3.97
CA LEU A 6 -29.77 21.54 2.70
C LEU A 6 -28.32 21.07 2.74
N LEU A 7 -27.70 21.00 3.92
CA LEU A 7 -26.32 20.49 4.06
C LEU A 7 -26.24 18.96 3.95
N SER A 8 -27.30 18.24 4.28
CA SER A 8 -27.37 16.78 4.21
C SER A 8 -27.58 16.22 2.80
N LYS A 9 -27.78 17.08 1.79
CA LYS A 9 -27.91 16.65 0.39
C LYS A 9 -26.58 16.59 -0.37
N ASN A 10 -25.53 17.22 0.15
CA ASN A 10 -24.21 17.31 -0.50
C ASN A 10 -23.10 16.57 0.25
N TYR A 11 -23.38 16.03 1.44
CA TYR A 11 -22.46 15.15 2.15
C TYR A 11 -23.07 13.75 2.18
N PRO A 12 -22.36 12.72 1.67
CA PRO A 12 -22.79 11.34 1.86
C PRO A 12 -22.85 11.05 3.37
N PRO A 13 -23.66 10.06 3.79
CA PRO A 13 -23.82 9.74 5.20
C PRO A 13 -22.46 9.41 5.82
N GLU A 14 -22.35 9.61 7.14
CA GLU A 14 -21.25 9.11 7.97
C GLU A 14 -20.69 7.80 7.40
N GLY A 15 -19.45 7.81 6.90
CA GLY A 15 -18.84 6.61 6.30
C GLY A 15 -17.89 6.80 5.13
N SER A 16 -17.65 8.00 4.62
CA SER A 16 -16.47 8.24 3.75
C SER A 16 -15.23 8.33 4.64
N HIS A 17 -14.76 7.19 5.13
CA HIS A 17 -13.44 7.14 5.76
C HIS A 17 -12.42 7.70 4.76
N PRO A 18 -11.61 8.68 5.17
CA PRO A 18 -10.69 9.31 4.24
C PRO A 18 -9.75 8.24 3.70
N LYS A 19 -9.61 8.16 2.38
CA LYS A 19 -8.75 7.16 1.73
C LYS A 19 -7.27 7.38 1.99
N HIS A 20 -6.88 8.53 2.53
CA HIS A 20 -5.52 8.98 2.89
C HIS A 20 -5.62 9.93 4.10
N VAL A 21 -4.58 10.07 4.92
CA VAL A 21 -4.66 10.92 6.13
C VAL A 21 -4.59 12.41 5.82
N GLY A 22 -3.95 12.79 4.70
CA GLY A 22 -3.87 14.18 4.26
C GLY A 22 -3.42 14.32 2.81
N LEU A 23 -3.37 15.56 2.34
CA LEU A 23 -2.96 15.90 0.96
C LEU A 23 -1.52 15.46 0.68
N GLU A 24 -0.61 15.65 1.63
CA GLU A 24 0.80 15.28 1.47
C GLU A 24 0.97 13.78 1.20
N GLU A 25 0.41 12.92 2.06
CA GLU A 25 0.47 11.47 1.87
C GLU A 25 -0.25 11.01 0.60
N PHE A 26 -1.37 11.64 0.27
CA PHE A 26 -2.05 11.40 -1.00
C PHE A 26 -1.14 11.68 -2.19
N LEU A 27 -0.47 12.83 -2.20
CA LEU A 27 0.44 13.21 -3.28
C LEU A 27 1.61 12.24 -3.40
N TYR A 28 2.24 11.84 -2.29
CA TYR A 28 3.32 10.86 -2.31
C TYR A 28 2.86 9.49 -2.82
N TYR A 29 1.74 8.99 -2.29
CA TYR A 29 1.16 7.71 -2.69
C TYR A 29 0.81 7.70 -4.18
N GLU A 30 0.07 8.69 -4.66
CA GLU A 30 -0.36 8.76 -6.06
C GLU A 30 0.81 9.04 -7.00
N ALA A 31 1.77 9.90 -6.62
CA ALA A 31 2.95 10.15 -7.45
C ALA A 31 3.79 8.88 -7.63
N PHE A 32 4.05 8.13 -6.56
CA PHE A 32 4.81 6.88 -6.65
C PHE A 32 4.08 5.84 -7.51
N LYS A 33 2.76 5.72 -7.32
CA LYS A 33 1.90 4.80 -8.07
C LYS A 33 1.80 5.15 -9.55
N ALA A 34 1.78 6.44 -9.89
CA ALA A 34 1.65 6.93 -11.26
C ALA A 34 2.97 7.04 -12.01
N LEU A 35 4.08 7.33 -11.32
CA LEU A 35 5.36 7.63 -11.94
C LEU A 35 6.38 6.50 -11.79
N ARG A 36 6.48 5.88 -10.62
CA ARG A 36 7.53 4.89 -10.35
C ARG A 36 7.10 3.47 -10.69
N LEU A 37 5.95 3.03 -10.16
CA LEU A 37 5.47 1.66 -10.39
C LEU A 37 5.29 1.30 -11.86
N PRO A 38 4.77 2.18 -12.75
CA PRO A 38 4.58 1.81 -14.16
C PRO A 38 5.87 1.61 -14.95
N LEU A 39 7.01 2.09 -14.44
CA LEU A 39 8.32 1.85 -15.04
C LEU A 39 8.85 0.43 -14.77
N LEU A 40 8.22 -0.30 -13.86
CA LEU A 40 8.61 -1.65 -13.48
C LEU A 40 7.72 -2.66 -14.25
N PRO A 41 8.28 -3.41 -15.22
CA PRO A 41 7.52 -4.29 -16.10
C PRO A 41 6.86 -5.47 -15.38
N TYR A 42 7.45 -5.95 -14.28
CA TYR A 42 6.91 -7.07 -13.52
C TYR A 42 6.36 -6.57 -12.19
N ARG A 43 5.06 -6.79 -11.95
CA ARG A 43 4.35 -6.20 -10.80
C ARG A 43 3.39 -7.17 -10.13
N ARG A 44 3.30 -7.07 -8.81
CA ARG A 44 2.37 -7.83 -7.96
C ARG A 44 1.73 -6.93 -6.91
N ASN A 45 0.44 -7.13 -6.68
CA ASN A 45 -0.29 -6.51 -5.59
C ASN A 45 -0.64 -7.53 -4.52
N PHE A 46 -0.56 -7.11 -3.27
CA PHE A 46 -0.88 -7.89 -2.09
C PHE A 46 -1.85 -7.09 -1.23
N SER A 47 -2.85 -7.75 -0.67
CA SER A 47 -3.84 -7.12 0.20
C SER A 47 -4.07 -7.99 1.42
N SER A 48 -4.05 -7.40 2.61
CA SER A 48 -4.50 -8.09 3.81
C SER A 48 -6.03 -8.33 3.74
N PRO A 49 -6.54 -9.46 4.21
CA PRO A 49 -7.97 -9.71 4.28
C PRO A 49 -8.66 -8.69 5.21
N GLU A 50 -9.91 -8.35 4.91
CA GLU A 50 -10.74 -7.46 5.74
C GLU A 50 -11.37 -8.18 6.96
N ASP A 51 -10.76 -9.26 7.45
CA ASP A 51 -11.30 -10.10 8.52
C ASP A 51 -11.03 -9.47 9.91
N PRO A 52 -12.08 -9.14 10.70
CA PRO A 52 -11.94 -8.60 12.05
C PRO A 52 -11.19 -9.53 13.02
N GLY A 53 -11.13 -10.84 12.74
CA GLY A 53 -10.38 -11.83 13.54
C GLY A 53 -8.91 -12.01 13.11
N ALA A 54 -8.48 -11.33 12.06
CA ALA A 54 -7.10 -11.40 11.56
C ALA A 54 -6.17 -10.35 12.19
N ASP A 55 -6.69 -9.52 13.11
CA ASP A 55 -5.92 -8.56 13.89
C ASP A 55 -4.76 -9.26 14.60
N GLY A 56 -3.53 -8.90 14.21
CA GLY A 56 -2.29 -9.47 14.73
C GLY A 56 -1.62 -10.55 13.85
N ARG A 57 -2.34 -11.17 12.90
CA ARG A 57 -1.74 -12.16 11.96
C ARG A 57 -1.02 -11.48 10.80
N TYR A 58 -1.60 -10.43 10.23
CA TYR A 58 -1.03 -9.70 9.10
C TYR A 58 -0.49 -8.37 9.58
N ARG A 59 0.82 -8.17 9.41
CA ARG A 59 1.56 -7.08 10.02
C ARG A 59 2.33 -6.29 8.98
N SER A 60 1.91 -5.03 8.77
CA SER A 60 2.54 -4.12 7.81
C SER A 60 4.02 -3.85 8.11
N ASP A 61 4.42 -3.89 9.37
CA ASP A 61 5.82 -3.72 9.79
C ASP A 61 6.73 -4.87 9.32
N ILE A 62 6.19 -6.07 9.12
CA ILE A 62 6.93 -7.18 8.50
C ILE A 62 7.30 -6.85 7.05
N VAL A 63 6.42 -6.17 6.31
CA VAL A 63 6.69 -5.73 4.93
C VAL A 63 7.83 -4.71 4.94
N SER A 64 7.78 -3.73 5.85
CA SER A 64 8.83 -2.73 6.00
C SER A 64 10.19 -3.35 6.35
N ALA A 65 10.23 -4.24 7.36
CA ALA A 65 11.45 -4.92 7.76
C ALA A 65 12.04 -5.74 6.61
N LEU A 66 11.21 -6.52 5.91
CA LEU A 66 11.67 -7.30 4.76
C LEU A 66 12.15 -6.42 3.60
N ALA A 67 11.49 -5.29 3.33
CA ALA A 67 11.95 -4.36 2.30
C ALA A 67 13.37 -3.84 2.61
N GLU A 68 13.63 -3.46 3.87
CA GLU A 68 14.94 -3.02 4.31
C GLU A 68 15.99 -4.15 4.24
N GLU A 69 15.64 -5.37 4.68
CA GLU A 69 16.48 -6.57 4.53
C GLU A 69 16.85 -6.86 3.06
N LYS A 70 15.95 -6.53 2.11
CA LYS A 70 16.16 -6.71 0.66
C LYS A 70 16.82 -5.52 -0.03
N GLY A 71 17.33 -4.58 0.75
CA GLY A 71 18.10 -3.44 0.25
C GLY A 71 17.25 -2.32 -0.34
N PHE A 72 15.94 -2.32 -0.13
CA PHE A 72 15.11 -1.18 -0.47
C PHE A 72 15.38 -0.05 0.52
N LYS A 73 15.45 1.18 0.00
CA LYS A 73 15.59 2.40 0.79
C LYS A 73 14.24 3.07 0.92
N ARG A 74 13.84 3.39 2.15
CA ARG A 74 12.60 4.13 2.40
C ARG A 74 12.76 5.58 1.93
N ILE A 75 11.73 6.11 1.26
CA ILE A 75 11.61 7.51 0.89
C ILE A 75 10.75 8.20 1.97
N PRO A 76 11.32 9.09 2.82
CA PRO A 76 10.55 9.92 3.75
C PRO A 76 9.72 10.98 3.00
N PRO A 77 8.72 11.64 3.64
CA PRO A 77 8.34 11.60 5.05
C PRO A 77 7.06 10.81 5.39
N ALA A 78 6.50 10.03 4.46
CA ALA A 78 5.15 9.48 4.66
C ALA A 78 5.03 8.47 5.82
N GLU A 79 3.99 8.64 6.65
CA GLU A 79 3.75 7.85 7.86
C GLU A 79 2.78 6.69 7.60
N HIS A 80 1.63 6.92 6.97
CA HIS A 80 0.63 5.89 6.67
C HIS A 80 0.86 5.19 5.33
N CYS A 81 1.65 5.79 4.44
CA CYS A 81 2.25 5.11 3.31
C CYS A 81 3.76 5.00 3.49
N ALA A 82 4.35 3.89 3.05
CA ALA A 82 5.79 3.70 3.07
C ALA A 82 6.24 3.35 1.65
N LEU A 83 7.03 4.26 1.10
CA LEU A 83 7.57 4.18 -0.26
C LEU A 83 9.00 3.67 -0.17
N TYR A 84 9.33 2.69 -1.01
CA TYR A 84 10.60 1.99 -0.97
C TYR A 84 11.16 1.86 -2.38
N GLU A 85 12.44 2.22 -2.55
CA GLU A 85 13.15 2.09 -3.81
C GLU A 85 14.42 1.26 -3.69
N ARG A 86 14.61 0.42 -4.69
CA ARG A 86 15.84 -0.28 -5.02
C ARG A 86 16.08 0.01 -6.51
N GLY A 87 17.32 0.14 -6.98
CA GLY A 87 17.58 0.62 -8.35
C GLY A 87 16.72 -0.08 -9.43
N ASP A 88 16.54 -1.38 -9.28
CA ASP A 88 15.78 -2.29 -10.14
C ASP A 88 14.35 -2.61 -9.67
N ALA A 89 13.91 -2.08 -8.51
CA ALA A 89 12.64 -2.47 -7.89
C ALA A 89 11.98 -1.36 -7.07
N GLY A 90 10.67 -1.45 -6.88
CA GLY A 90 9.90 -0.48 -6.11
C GLY A 90 8.85 -1.18 -5.26
N LEU A 91 8.64 -0.68 -4.04
CA LEU A 91 7.59 -1.16 -3.15
C LEU A 91 6.79 0.02 -2.60
N LEU A 92 5.46 -0.07 -2.75
CA LEU A 92 4.49 0.87 -2.25
C LEU A 92 3.65 0.16 -1.19
N LEU A 93 3.89 0.45 0.10
CA LEU A 93 3.08 -0.05 1.20
C LEU A 93 2.08 1.02 1.62
N TYR A 94 0.81 0.64 1.74
CA TYR A 94 -0.26 1.54 2.14
C TYR A 94 -1.09 0.94 3.27
N ARG A 95 -1.16 1.65 4.40
CA ARG A 95 -1.99 1.28 5.55
C ARG A 95 -3.26 2.12 5.54
N HIS A 96 -4.41 1.47 5.61
CA HIS A 96 -5.67 2.19 5.64
C HIS A 96 -5.76 3.01 6.95
N PRO A 97 -6.16 4.27 6.90
CA PRO A 97 -6.08 5.14 8.08
C PRO A 97 -7.11 4.83 9.16
N THR A 98 -8.22 4.20 8.79
CA THR A 98 -9.31 3.86 9.73
C THR A 98 -9.64 2.37 9.81
N LYS A 99 -8.92 1.52 9.07
CA LYS A 99 -9.14 0.06 9.06
C LYS A 99 -7.81 -0.61 9.40
N PRO A 100 -7.80 -1.75 10.10
CA PRO A 100 -6.59 -2.50 10.39
C PRO A 100 -6.01 -3.24 9.15
N THR A 101 -6.33 -2.77 7.94
CA THR A 101 -5.94 -3.40 6.69
C THR A 101 -4.80 -2.62 6.03
N PHE A 102 -3.99 -3.33 5.25
CA PHE A 102 -2.98 -2.74 4.41
C PHE A 102 -2.91 -3.45 3.07
N SER A 103 -2.32 -2.76 2.10
CA SER A 103 -1.97 -3.33 0.80
C SER A 103 -0.56 -2.92 0.46
N PHE A 104 0.10 -3.72 -0.37
CA PHE A 104 1.32 -3.24 -0.99
C PHE A 104 1.45 -3.70 -2.44
N SER A 105 2.10 -2.87 -3.22
CA SER A 105 2.50 -3.17 -4.58
C SER A 105 4.01 -3.34 -4.62
N LEU A 106 4.46 -4.41 -5.24
CA LEU A 106 5.86 -4.69 -5.52
C LEU A 106 6.05 -4.66 -7.04
N GLY A 107 7.09 -4.00 -7.50
CA GLY A 107 7.53 -4.03 -8.89
C GLY A 107 9.02 -4.30 -9.01
N CYS A 108 9.43 -4.93 -10.11
CA CYS A 108 10.83 -5.18 -10.44
C CYS A 108 11.05 -5.14 -11.96
N GLU A 109 12.28 -4.82 -12.37
CA GLU A 109 12.73 -4.83 -13.76
C GLU A 109 13.04 -6.23 -14.27
N ASP A 110 13.50 -7.14 -13.42
CA ASP A 110 13.87 -8.51 -13.78
C ASP A 110 12.79 -9.52 -13.34
N PRO A 111 12.31 -10.42 -14.22
CA PRO A 111 11.25 -11.35 -13.87
C PRO A 111 11.70 -12.42 -12.86
N ALA A 112 12.96 -12.85 -12.91
CA ALA A 112 13.46 -13.89 -12.00
C ALA A 112 13.63 -13.32 -10.58
N GLU A 113 14.11 -12.09 -10.46
CA GLU A 113 14.15 -11.34 -9.21
C GLU A 113 12.75 -11.03 -8.69
N MET A 114 11.81 -10.66 -9.56
CA MET A 114 10.41 -10.50 -9.15
C MET A 114 9.86 -11.78 -8.51
N GLU A 115 10.05 -12.93 -9.13
CA GLU A 115 9.58 -14.21 -8.58
C GLU A 115 10.29 -14.59 -7.27
N ARG A 116 11.58 -14.26 -7.12
CA ARG A 116 12.29 -14.42 -5.84
C ARG A 116 11.66 -13.56 -4.73
N LEU A 117 11.50 -12.26 -4.99
CA LEU A 117 10.91 -11.34 -4.02
C LEU A 117 9.50 -11.76 -3.65
N VAL A 118 8.65 -12.12 -4.63
CA VAL A 118 7.28 -12.59 -4.37
C VAL A 118 7.28 -13.76 -3.41
N ARG A 119 8.11 -14.78 -3.64
CA ARG A 119 8.17 -15.96 -2.75
C ARG A 119 8.52 -15.57 -1.32
N GLU A 120 9.46 -14.66 -1.13
CA GLU A 120 9.88 -14.21 0.19
C GLU A 120 8.80 -13.38 0.90
N PHE A 121 8.19 -12.43 0.18
CA PHE A 121 7.09 -11.63 0.71
C PHE A 121 5.88 -12.51 1.05
N GLU A 122 5.51 -13.47 0.20
CA GLU A 122 4.43 -14.43 0.50
C GLU A 122 4.77 -15.29 1.72
N ALA A 123 5.99 -15.82 1.81
CA ALA A 123 6.41 -16.66 2.94
C ALA A 123 6.41 -15.90 4.27
N ARG A 124 6.84 -14.64 4.26
CA ARG A 124 6.98 -13.83 5.49
C ARG A 124 5.66 -13.21 5.93
N THR A 125 4.84 -12.77 4.98
CA THR A 125 3.57 -12.07 5.28
C THR A 125 2.37 -13.00 5.31
N GLY A 126 2.45 -14.18 4.71
CA GLY A 126 1.32 -15.09 4.50
C GLY A 126 0.28 -14.56 3.49
N LEU A 127 0.56 -13.44 2.81
CA LEU A 127 -0.29 -12.87 1.77
C LEU A 127 0.01 -13.52 0.42
N LYS A 128 -0.92 -13.39 -0.54
CA LYS A 128 -0.76 -13.86 -1.91
C LYS A 128 -0.70 -12.71 -2.89
N GLY A 129 0.27 -12.77 -3.81
CA GLY A 129 0.52 -11.73 -4.79
C GLY A 129 -0.28 -11.93 -6.08
N VAL A 130 -1.06 -10.95 -6.49
CA VAL A 130 -1.82 -10.97 -7.75
C VAL A 130 -1.05 -10.22 -8.83
N VAL A 131 -0.91 -10.81 -10.03
CA VAL A 131 -0.29 -10.14 -11.20
C VAL A 131 -1.05 -8.87 -11.54
N VAL A 132 -0.32 -7.79 -11.76
CA VAL A 132 -0.87 -6.54 -12.30
C VAL A 132 -0.56 -6.48 -13.79
N LYS A 133 -1.60 -6.30 -14.61
CA LYS A 133 -1.46 -6.02 -16.04
C LYS A 133 -1.10 -4.56 -16.26
#